data_AF-A0AA36MR48-F1
#
_entry.id   AF-A0AA36MR48-F1
#
_cell.length_a   1.000
_cell.length_b   1.000
_cell.length_c   1.000
_cell.angle_alpha   90.00
_cell.angle_beta   90.00
_cell.angle_gamma   90.00
#
_symmetry.space_group_name_H-M   'P 1'
#
loop_
_entity.id
_entity.type
_entity.pdbx_description
1 polymer ?
#
loop_
_entity_poly.entity_id
_entity_poly.type
_entity_poly.pdbx_seq_one_letter_code
_entity_poly.pdbx_strand_id
1 'polypeptide(L)'
;MLRIAFLVGPAVVSACPAGYGKPVRGSPCMICPEGTYSAEGAEVCTQCEAGTWSDLRGQRGAESCGMCPAGTWSSQLGAISPEACQKCPEGRWSNRTGVGAIAGCQRCPAGTWSGKQGATSESVCIKCAAGKWSPQMAATSEEACVSCDAGRYNPKAGAAAPLSCVTCPAGTWGDAVGADSEEACTPCPVGTFSPGRGAISSESCAKCRPGTWSDTVGASGHKTCTSCPVGTYSTEEGATSSEICSECGPGTYQPILAAASSELCIKCAVGNYTNGVGQSSCHFCPEGTYGDAFGLTKCTECPSGTTTAAHGAIREGLCMTWRGRLSCNEAKWVAPRRKVQDRKRCLPMRMALESRSNRVRRNGNDFAHRNSGRRGSRGNSMAPTGKGRPLYSSRFGPLLSRAAASSHGSCEKLTDMYSS
;
A
#
# COMPACT_ATOMS: atom_id res chain seq x y z
N MET A 1 -30.61 -95.64 -60.10
CA MET A 1 -31.25 -94.33 -60.33
C MET A 1 -30.39 -93.27 -59.67
N LEU A 2 -30.18 -92.12 -60.32
CA LEU A 2 -29.22 -91.11 -59.89
C LEU A 2 -29.86 -90.12 -58.89
N ARG A 3 -29.31 -90.00 -57.67
CA ARG A 3 -29.70 -88.93 -56.74
C ARG A 3 -28.89 -87.68 -57.03
N ILE A 4 -29.46 -86.75 -57.80
CA ILE A 4 -28.89 -85.41 -58.00
C ILE A 4 -29.13 -84.61 -56.73
N ALA A 5 -28.06 -84.35 -55.97
CA ALA A 5 -28.11 -83.39 -54.87
C ALA A 5 -28.06 -81.97 -55.45
N PHE A 6 -29.14 -81.20 -55.28
CA PHE A 6 -29.13 -79.77 -55.57
C PHE A 6 -28.27 -79.05 -54.54
N LEU A 7 -27.01 -78.83 -54.88
CA LEU A 7 -26.15 -77.88 -54.19
C LEU A 7 -26.69 -76.47 -54.46
N VAL A 8 -27.58 -76.01 -53.58
CA VAL A 8 -27.88 -74.57 -53.43
C VAL A 8 -26.63 -73.93 -52.84
N GLY A 9 -25.68 -73.57 -53.71
CA GLY A 9 -24.54 -72.76 -53.32
C GLY A 9 -25.04 -71.46 -52.68
N PRO A 10 -24.33 -70.91 -51.69
CA PRO A 10 -24.73 -69.65 -51.06
C PRO A 10 -24.85 -68.59 -52.15
N ALA A 11 -25.99 -67.91 -52.20
CA ALA A 11 -26.18 -66.78 -53.10
C ALA A 11 -25.08 -65.76 -52.77
N VAL A 12 -24.11 -65.61 -53.66
CA VAL A 12 -22.97 -64.72 -53.45
C VAL A 12 -23.53 -63.30 -53.44
N VAL A 13 -23.72 -62.75 -52.25
CA VAL A 13 -24.11 -61.35 -52.07
C VAL A 13 -22.95 -60.53 -52.62
N SER A 14 -23.07 -60.10 -53.88
CA SER A 14 -22.06 -59.29 -54.54
C SER A 14 -21.83 -58.05 -53.69
N ALA A 15 -20.66 -58.00 -53.05
CA ALA A 15 -20.22 -56.87 -52.28
C ALA A 15 -19.99 -55.71 -53.26
N CYS A 16 -20.33 -54.48 -52.87
CA CYS A 16 -20.26 -53.38 -53.83
C CYS A 16 -18.79 -53.00 -54.11
N PRO A 17 -18.43 -52.72 -55.38
CA PRO A 17 -17.13 -52.14 -55.70
C PRO A 17 -16.94 -50.80 -54.97
N ALA A 18 -15.69 -50.43 -54.67
CA ALA A 18 -15.41 -49.14 -54.06
C ALA A 18 -16.01 -47.98 -54.90
N GLY A 19 -16.67 -47.04 -54.22
CA GLY A 19 -17.50 -46.00 -54.84
C GLY A 19 -18.99 -46.33 -54.97
N TYR A 20 -19.41 -47.55 -54.62
CA TYR A 20 -20.81 -47.98 -54.72
C TYR A 20 -21.33 -48.50 -53.38
N GLY A 21 -22.64 -48.35 -53.15
CA GLY A 21 -23.33 -48.82 -51.95
C GLY A 21 -24.80 -49.17 -52.22
N LYS A 22 -25.47 -49.76 -51.24
CA LYS A 22 -26.87 -50.19 -51.31
C LYS A 22 -27.71 -49.26 -50.42
N PRO A 23 -28.50 -48.31 -50.98
CA PRO A 23 -29.35 -47.44 -50.17
C PRO A 23 -30.40 -48.19 -49.33
N VAL A 24 -30.75 -49.43 -49.70
CA VAL A 24 -31.53 -50.36 -48.88
C VAL A 24 -30.89 -51.74 -48.98
N ARG A 25 -30.83 -52.49 -47.88
CA ARG A 25 -30.21 -53.82 -47.84
C ARG A 25 -30.88 -54.77 -48.85
N GLY A 26 -30.12 -55.20 -49.86
CA GLY A 26 -30.61 -56.04 -50.97
C GLY A 26 -30.93 -55.28 -52.27
N SER A 27 -30.79 -53.95 -52.31
CA SER A 27 -30.82 -53.19 -53.57
C SER A 27 -29.60 -53.51 -54.46
N PRO A 28 -29.64 -53.22 -55.77
CA PRO A 28 -28.42 -53.13 -56.57
C PRO A 28 -27.44 -52.10 -55.97
N CYS A 29 -26.16 -52.26 -56.30
CA CYS A 29 -25.11 -51.31 -55.94
C CYS A 29 -25.26 -50.03 -56.78
N MET A 30 -25.60 -48.93 -56.12
CA MET A 30 -25.72 -47.60 -56.72
C MET A 30 -24.44 -46.80 -56.46
N ILE A 31 -24.08 -45.89 -57.38
CA ILE A 31 -22.95 -44.98 -57.18
C ILE A 31 -23.21 -44.08 -55.96
N CYS A 32 -22.21 -43.92 -55.09
CA CYS A 32 -22.34 -43.04 -53.94
C CYS A 32 -22.48 -41.57 -54.38
N PRO A 33 -23.46 -40.81 -53.84
CA PRO A 33 -23.67 -39.40 -54.17
C PRO A 33 -22.54 -38.51 -53.62
N GLU A 34 -22.55 -37.23 -54.05
CA GLU A 34 -21.72 -36.17 -53.47
C GLU A 34 -21.74 -36.18 -51.93
N GLY A 35 -20.64 -35.78 -51.32
CA GLY A 35 -20.46 -35.79 -49.87
C GLY A 35 -20.39 -37.20 -49.25
N THR A 36 -20.34 -38.28 -50.04
CA THR A 36 -20.27 -39.66 -49.52
C THR A 36 -19.29 -40.56 -50.29
N TYR A 37 -18.68 -41.50 -49.59
CA TYR A 37 -17.73 -42.48 -50.13
C TYR A 37 -18.08 -43.92 -49.71
N SER A 38 -17.54 -44.92 -50.41
CA SER A 38 -17.69 -46.33 -50.04
C SER A 38 -16.41 -47.10 -50.35
N ALA A 39 -15.85 -47.76 -49.34
CA ALA A 39 -14.71 -48.68 -49.50
C ALA A 39 -15.18 -50.00 -50.14
N GLU A 40 -14.24 -50.77 -50.69
CA GLU A 40 -14.59 -52.04 -51.34
C GLU A 40 -15.29 -52.99 -50.36
N GLY A 41 -16.46 -53.47 -50.76
CA GLY A 41 -17.29 -54.39 -49.99
C GLY A 41 -18.18 -53.76 -48.93
N ALA A 42 -18.16 -52.44 -48.73
CA ALA A 42 -19.12 -51.77 -47.85
C ALA A 42 -20.54 -51.82 -48.44
N GLU A 43 -21.56 -52.07 -47.60
CA GLU A 43 -22.96 -52.09 -48.03
C GLU A 43 -23.60 -50.70 -48.09
N VAL A 44 -23.01 -49.66 -47.48
CA VAL A 44 -23.60 -48.31 -47.33
C VAL A 44 -22.54 -47.24 -47.57
N CYS A 45 -22.91 -46.15 -48.26
CA CYS A 45 -22.04 -45.00 -48.46
C CYS A 45 -21.88 -44.20 -47.14
N THR A 46 -20.65 -44.01 -46.70
CA THR A 46 -20.29 -43.22 -45.51
C THR A 46 -20.21 -41.74 -45.87
N GLN A 47 -20.70 -40.85 -45.00
CA GLN A 47 -20.58 -39.39 -45.21
C GLN A 47 -19.15 -38.91 -45.00
N CYS A 48 -18.72 -37.90 -45.77
CA CYS A 48 -17.52 -37.12 -45.46
C CYS A 48 -17.63 -36.51 -44.07
N GLU A 49 -16.57 -36.61 -43.26
CA GLU A 49 -16.57 -36.13 -41.88
C GLU A 49 -16.61 -34.61 -41.78
N ALA A 50 -17.04 -34.10 -40.62
CA ALA A 50 -17.12 -32.66 -40.37
C ALA A 50 -15.77 -31.97 -40.59
N GLY A 51 -15.76 -30.90 -41.39
CA GLY A 51 -14.54 -30.22 -41.82
C GLY A 51 -13.98 -30.75 -43.13
N THR A 52 -14.65 -31.70 -43.78
CA THR A 52 -14.36 -32.18 -45.14
C THR A 52 -15.63 -32.13 -46.02
N TRP A 53 -15.45 -32.10 -47.33
CA TRP A 53 -16.51 -32.00 -48.34
C TRP A 53 -16.16 -32.79 -49.60
N SER A 54 -17.13 -33.12 -50.46
CA SER A 54 -16.82 -33.63 -51.80
C SER A 54 -17.96 -33.39 -52.80
N ASP A 55 -17.62 -32.79 -53.94
CA ASP A 55 -18.47 -32.56 -55.11
C ASP A 55 -18.45 -33.74 -56.11
N LEU A 56 -17.70 -34.81 -55.81
CA LEU A 56 -17.54 -35.97 -56.66
C LEU A 56 -18.45 -37.13 -56.22
N ARG A 57 -18.96 -37.87 -57.22
CA ARG A 57 -19.70 -39.13 -57.03
C ARG A 57 -18.77 -40.33 -57.19
N GLY A 58 -19.11 -41.43 -56.52
CA GLY A 58 -18.38 -42.70 -56.66
C GLY A 58 -17.06 -42.75 -55.88
N GLN A 59 -16.96 -41.97 -54.81
CA GLN A 59 -15.76 -41.81 -54.00
C GLN A 59 -15.41 -43.08 -53.22
N ARG A 60 -14.11 -43.43 -53.17
CA ARG A 60 -13.63 -44.77 -52.76
C ARG A 60 -13.13 -44.86 -51.32
N GLY A 61 -12.90 -43.74 -50.66
CA GLY A 61 -12.36 -43.67 -49.31
C GLY A 61 -12.40 -42.25 -48.74
N ALA A 62 -12.16 -42.10 -47.44
CA ALA A 62 -12.25 -40.83 -46.72
C ALA A 62 -11.22 -39.80 -47.21
N GLU A 63 -10.08 -40.26 -47.72
CA GLU A 63 -9.00 -39.46 -48.30
C GLU A 63 -9.41 -38.67 -49.55
N SER A 64 -10.54 -39.03 -50.16
CA SER A 64 -11.12 -38.33 -51.31
C SER A 64 -12.09 -37.19 -50.92
N CYS A 65 -12.43 -37.06 -49.64
CA CYS A 65 -13.13 -35.89 -49.11
C CYS A 65 -12.13 -34.73 -48.94
N GLY A 66 -12.30 -33.66 -49.73
CA GLY A 66 -11.49 -32.45 -49.67
C GLY A 66 -11.59 -31.77 -48.30
N MET A 67 -10.47 -31.40 -47.70
CA MET A 67 -10.47 -30.71 -46.40
C MET A 67 -10.89 -29.25 -46.55
N CYS A 68 -11.61 -28.73 -45.56
CA CYS A 68 -11.76 -27.28 -45.39
C CYS A 68 -10.37 -26.62 -45.23
N PRO A 69 -10.07 -25.53 -45.97
CA PRO A 69 -8.77 -24.87 -45.91
C PRO A 69 -8.51 -24.19 -44.56
N ALA A 70 -7.25 -23.85 -44.29
CA ALA A 70 -6.87 -23.11 -43.08
C ALA A 70 -7.66 -21.78 -42.98
N GLY A 71 -7.98 -21.38 -41.75
CA GLY A 71 -8.87 -20.25 -41.48
C GLY A 71 -10.37 -20.55 -41.70
N THR A 72 -10.75 -21.77 -42.08
CA THR A 72 -12.15 -22.20 -42.22
C THR A 72 -12.45 -23.46 -41.43
N TRP A 73 -13.74 -23.75 -41.21
CA TRP A 73 -14.25 -24.90 -40.47
C TRP A 73 -15.63 -25.29 -41.02
N SER A 74 -16.05 -26.53 -40.81
CA SER A 74 -17.44 -26.94 -41.05
C SER A 74 -17.89 -27.97 -40.03
N SER A 75 -19.13 -27.87 -39.57
CA SER A 75 -19.77 -28.92 -38.74
C SER A 75 -20.74 -29.81 -39.53
N GLN A 76 -20.86 -29.58 -40.84
CA GLN A 76 -21.73 -30.36 -41.70
C GLN A 76 -21.08 -31.71 -42.03
N LEU A 77 -21.78 -32.80 -41.69
CA LEU A 77 -21.47 -34.13 -42.21
C LEU A 77 -21.98 -34.25 -43.64
N GLY A 78 -21.20 -34.90 -44.51
CA GLY A 78 -21.56 -35.09 -45.92
C GLY A 78 -21.71 -33.78 -46.70
N ALA A 79 -20.85 -32.78 -46.42
CA ALA A 79 -20.82 -31.55 -47.21
C ALA A 79 -20.48 -31.85 -48.68
N ILE A 80 -21.24 -31.25 -49.60
CA ILE A 80 -21.13 -31.50 -51.04
C ILE A 80 -20.29 -30.46 -51.80
N SER A 81 -19.84 -29.39 -51.13
CA SER A 81 -19.16 -28.26 -51.78
C SER A 81 -18.28 -27.47 -50.79
N PRO A 82 -17.28 -26.71 -51.26
CA PRO A 82 -16.37 -25.96 -50.39
C PRO A 82 -17.05 -24.80 -49.65
N GLU A 83 -18.21 -24.32 -50.10
CA GLU A 83 -18.99 -23.25 -49.43
C GLU A 83 -19.50 -23.68 -48.04
N ALA A 84 -19.56 -24.99 -47.76
CA ALA A 84 -19.83 -25.51 -46.42
C ALA A 84 -18.71 -25.17 -45.41
N CYS A 85 -17.51 -24.78 -45.87
CA CYS A 85 -16.39 -24.37 -45.05
C CYS A 85 -16.51 -22.90 -44.63
N GLN A 86 -17.24 -22.67 -43.56
CA GLN A 86 -17.41 -21.34 -42.95
C GLN A 86 -16.06 -20.77 -42.47
N LYS A 87 -15.85 -19.47 -42.66
CA LYS A 87 -14.66 -18.79 -42.10
C LYS A 87 -14.67 -18.88 -40.58
N CYS A 88 -13.48 -18.99 -39.97
CA CYS A 88 -13.33 -18.65 -38.56
C CYS A 88 -13.80 -17.19 -38.36
N PRO A 89 -14.70 -16.93 -37.39
CA PRO A 89 -15.22 -15.59 -37.15
C PRO A 89 -14.15 -14.69 -36.53
N GLU A 90 -14.49 -13.41 -36.36
CA GLU A 90 -13.64 -12.42 -35.69
C GLU A 90 -13.21 -12.85 -34.28
N GLY A 91 -12.07 -12.32 -33.85
CA GLY A 91 -11.37 -12.76 -32.64
C GLY A 91 -10.82 -14.19 -32.72
N ARG A 92 -10.83 -14.85 -33.90
CA ARG A 92 -10.34 -16.23 -34.05
C ARG A 92 -9.53 -16.47 -35.32
N TRP A 93 -8.71 -17.51 -35.28
CA TRP A 93 -7.86 -17.97 -36.37
C TRP A 93 -7.70 -19.50 -36.35
N SER A 94 -7.25 -20.11 -37.44
CA SER A 94 -6.77 -21.50 -37.42
C SER A 94 -5.75 -21.77 -38.52
N ASN A 95 -4.59 -22.31 -38.16
CA ASN A 95 -3.58 -22.75 -39.14
C ASN A 95 -3.86 -24.19 -39.67
N ARG A 96 -4.87 -24.88 -39.15
CA ARG A 96 -5.22 -26.24 -39.50
C ARG A 96 -6.22 -26.29 -40.65
N THR A 97 -6.04 -27.25 -41.56
CA THR A 97 -7.10 -27.74 -42.45
C THR A 97 -8.00 -28.75 -41.73
N GLY A 98 -9.13 -29.09 -42.33
CA GLY A 98 -9.98 -30.19 -41.85
C GLY A 98 -10.69 -29.91 -40.53
N VAL A 99 -11.03 -28.66 -40.24
CA VAL A 99 -11.55 -28.26 -38.93
C VAL A 99 -13.05 -28.56 -38.81
N GLY A 100 -13.39 -29.64 -38.11
CA GLY A 100 -14.78 -30.10 -37.93
C GLY A 100 -15.68 -29.30 -36.97
N ALA A 101 -15.15 -28.27 -36.30
CA ALA A 101 -15.92 -27.48 -35.33
C ALA A 101 -15.27 -26.12 -35.04
N ILE A 102 -16.10 -25.13 -34.68
CA ILE A 102 -15.68 -23.79 -34.22
C ILE A 102 -14.66 -23.80 -33.06
N ALA A 103 -14.56 -24.89 -32.31
CA ALA A 103 -13.52 -25.09 -31.29
C ALA A 103 -12.09 -25.16 -31.86
N GLY A 104 -11.92 -25.59 -33.12
CA GLY A 104 -10.63 -25.59 -33.82
C GLY A 104 -10.25 -24.24 -34.44
N CYS A 105 -11.17 -23.26 -34.45
CA CYS A 105 -10.82 -21.85 -34.59
C CYS A 105 -10.34 -21.33 -33.24
N GLN A 106 -9.01 -21.30 -33.07
CA GLN A 106 -8.33 -20.82 -31.87
C GLN A 106 -8.73 -19.36 -31.60
N ARG A 107 -8.94 -19.03 -30.33
CA ARG A 107 -9.26 -17.66 -29.90
C ARG A 107 -8.00 -16.81 -29.88
N CYS A 108 -8.11 -15.54 -30.27
CA CYS A 108 -7.14 -14.54 -29.86
C CYS A 108 -7.11 -14.46 -28.32
N PRO A 109 -5.92 -14.43 -27.69
CA PRO A 109 -5.78 -14.42 -26.24
C PRO A 109 -6.32 -13.10 -25.63
N ALA A 110 -6.59 -13.12 -24.33
CA ALA A 110 -6.93 -11.90 -23.59
C ALA A 110 -5.79 -10.86 -23.71
N GLY A 111 -6.17 -9.57 -23.74
CA GLY A 111 -5.28 -8.47 -24.11
C GLY A 111 -5.09 -8.29 -25.63
N THR A 112 -5.78 -9.07 -26.46
CA THR A 112 -5.73 -8.95 -27.93
C THR A 112 -7.12 -9.05 -28.58
N TRP A 113 -7.27 -8.42 -29.74
CA TRP A 113 -8.51 -8.38 -30.53
C TRP A 113 -8.23 -8.63 -32.01
N SER A 114 -9.25 -8.99 -32.80
CA SER A 114 -9.10 -9.07 -34.26
C SER A 114 -10.41 -8.96 -35.03
N GLY A 115 -10.52 -7.94 -35.88
CA GLY A 115 -11.65 -7.74 -36.79
C GLY A 115 -11.56 -8.53 -38.11
N LYS A 116 -10.65 -9.52 -38.23
CA LYS A 116 -10.44 -10.27 -39.47
C LYS A 116 -11.03 -11.68 -39.39
N GLN A 117 -12.10 -11.90 -40.15
CA GLN A 117 -12.62 -13.24 -40.42
C GLN A 117 -11.68 -14.06 -41.32
N GLY A 118 -11.70 -15.38 -41.18
CA GLY A 118 -10.95 -16.31 -42.03
C GLY A 118 -9.44 -16.33 -41.78
N ALA A 119 -9.00 -15.92 -40.59
CA ALA A 119 -7.58 -15.78 -40.30
C ALA A 119 -6.86 -17.13 -40.11
N THR A 120 -5.62 -17.22 -40.59
CA THR A 120 -4.82 -18.45 -40.62
C THR A 120 -3.72 -18.50 -39.54
N SER A 121 -3.48 -17.41 -38.81
CA SER A 121 -2.35 -17.27 -37.88
C SER A 121 -2.63 -16.33 -36.72
N GLU A 122 -1.97 -16.55 -35.57
CA GLU A 122 -2.09 -15.73 -34.36
C GLU A 122 -1.63 -14.27 -34.56
N SER A 123 -0.78 -14.01 -35.55
CA SER A 123 -0.34 -12.66 -35.93
C SER A 123 -1.48 -11.71 -36.36
N VAL A 124 -2.70 -12.24 -36.51
CA VAL A 124 -3.92 -11.45 -36.71
C VAL A 124 -4.44 -10.78 -35.42
N CYS A 125 -4.00 -11.25 -34.25
CA CYS A 125 -4.47 -10.82 -32.95
C CYS A 125 -3.71 -9.56 -32.51
N ILE A 126 -4.32 -8.40 -32.76
CA ILE A 126 -3.78 -7.08 -32.45
C ILE A 126 -3.79 -6.90 -30.93
N LYS A 127 -2.65 -6.55 -30.35
CA LYS A 127 -2.54 -6.26 -28.92
C LYS A 127 -3.28 -4.96 -28.58
N CYS A 128 -3.96 -4.92 -27.44
CA CYS A 128 -4.32 -3.65 -26.82
C CYS A 128 -3.06 -2.79 -26.64
N ALA A 129 -3.16 -1.48 -26.88
CA ALA A 129 -2.05 -0.55 -26.70
C ALA A 129 -1.52 -0.55 -25.25
N ALA A 130 -0.34 0.04 -25.05
CA ALA A 130 0.07 0.44 -23.71
C ALA A 130 -0.98 1.42 -23.12
N GLY A 131 -1.08 1.48 -21.80
CA GLY A 131 -2.16 2.19 -21.10
C GLY A 131 -3.55 1.55 -21.19
N LYS A 132 -3.71 0.44 -21.95
CA LYS A 132 -4.95 -0.35 -22.03
C LYS A 132 -4.75 -1.80 -21.59
N TRP A 133 -5.85 -2.51 -21.34
CA TRP A 133 -5.92 -3.93 -21.01
C TRP A 133 -7.26 -4.54 -21.49
N SER A 134 -7.34 -5.86 -21.65
CA SER A 134 -8.62 -6.54 -21.93
C SER A 134 -8.70 -7.94 -21.33
N PRO A 135 -9.75 -8.31 -20.59
CA PRO A 135 -9.93 -9.66 -20.08
C PRO A 135 -10.57 -10.61 -21.12
N GLN A 136 -11.03 -10.08 -22.26
CA GLN A 136 -11.85 -10.82 -23.22
C GLN A 136 -10.98 -11.64 -24.17
N MET A 137 -11.14 -12.97 -24.15
CA MET A 137 -10.64 -13.84 -25.22
C MET A 137 -11.55 -13.75 -26.45
N ALA A 138 -10.96 -13.77 -27.64
CA ALA A 138 -11.65 -13.55 -28.92
C ALA A 138 -12.44 -12.23 -28.96
N ALA A 139 -11.82 -11.13 -28.51
CA ALA A 139 -12.33 -9.79 -28.81
C ALA A 139 -12.25 -9.50 -30.33
N THR A 140 -13.22 -8.74 -30.84
CA THR A 140 -13.39 -8.48 -32.28
C THR A 140 -12.94 -7.06 -32.68
N SER A 141 -13.04 -6.08 -31.77
CA SER A 141 -12.64 -4.68 -31.98
C SER A 141 -11.73 -4.17 -30.86
N GLU A 142 -11.08 -3.02 -31.08
CA GLU A 142 -10.28 -2.33 -30.05
C GLU A 142 -11.12 -1.84 -28.87
N GLU A 143 -12.46 -1.76 -29.00
CA GLU A 143 -13.38 -1.31 -27.96
C GLU A 143 -13.36 -2.24 -26.72
N ALA A 144 -12.91 -3.49 -26.90
CA ALA A 144 -12.67 -4.42 -25.80
C ALA A 144 -11.43 -4.06 -24.96
N CYS A 145 -10.57 -3.14 -25.42
CA CYS A 145 -9.38 -2.66 -24.72
C CYS A 145 -9.73 -1.48 -23.81
N VAL A 146 -9.97 -1.79 -22.53
CA VAL A 146 -10.27 -0.84 -21.47
C VAL A 146 -9.00 -0.06 -21.09
N SER A 147 -9.09 1.26 -20.97
CA SER A 147 -7.98 2.09 -20.47
C SER A 147 -7.68 1.81 -18.99
N CYS A 148 -6.47 2.13 -18.54
CA CYS A 148 -6.19 2.32 -17.12
C CYS A 148 -6.90 3.59 -16.61
N ASP A 149 -7.50 3.53 -15.43
CA ASP A 149 -8.07 4.70 -14.77
C ASP A 149 -6.99 5.75 -14.42
N ALA A 150 -7.40 6.99 -14.16
CA ALA A 150 -6.52 8.02 -13.62
C ALA A 150 -5.78 7.54 -12.34
N GLY A 151 -4.58 8.06 -12.11
CA GLY A 151 -3.67 7.61 -11.06
C GLY A 151 -3.00 6.26 -11.38
N ARG A 152 -3.16 5.71 -12.59
CA ARG A 152 -2.54 4.46 -13.04
C ARG A 152 -1.99 4.53 -14.45
N TYR A 153 -0.93 3.76 -14.70
CA TYR A 153 -0.30 3.61 -16.00
C TYR A 153 -0.02 2.13 -16.34
N ASN A 154 0.17 1.78 -17.62
CA ASN A 154 0.59 0.42 -18.02
C ASN A 154 1.58 0.43 -19.21
N PRO A 155 2.88 0.14 -19.00
CA PRO A 155 3.89 0.16 -20.06
C PRO A 155 3.90 -1.11 -20.93
N LYS A 156 2.89 -1.98 -20.81
CA LYS A 156 2.82 -3.26 -21.51
C LYS A 156 1.59 -3.35 -22.39
N ALA A 157 1.79 -3.12 -23.69
CA ALA A 157 0.82 -3.50 -24.72
C ALA A 157 0.51 -5.01 -24.65
N GLY A 158 -0.76 -5.38 -24.82
CA GLY A 158 -1.24 -6.75 -24.71
C GLY A 158 -1.61 -7.19 -23.29
N ALA A 159 -1.86 -6.26 -22.36
CA ALA A 159 -2.25 -6.59 -20.99
C ALA A 159 -3.63 -7.26 -20.92
N ALA A 160 -3.74 -8.32 -20.12
CA ALA A 160 -4.94 -9.16 -20.02
C ALA A 160 -5.82 -8.91 -18.76
N ALA A 161 -5.43 -7.97 -17.89
CA ALA A 161 -6.04 -7.80 -16.56
C ALA A 161 -5.89 -6.36 -16.02
N PRO A 162 -6.81 -5.89 -15.15
CA PRO A 162 -6.73 -4.54 -14.58
C PRO A 162 -5.53 -4.36 -13.64
N LEU A 163 -5.00 -5.44 -13.09
CA LEU A 163 -3.79 -5.44 -12.26
C LEU A 163 -2.50 -5.15 -13.06
N SER A 164 -2.57 -5.06 -14.39
CA SER A 164 -1.48 -4.52 -15.21
C SER A 164 -1.39 -2.99 -15.16
N CYS A 165 -2.44 -2.29 -14.71
CA CYS A 165 -2.45 -0.86 -14.48
C CYS A 165 -1.80 -0.53 -13.11
N VAL A 166 -0.50 -0.24 -13.15
CA VAL A 166 0.34 0.13 -12.01
C VAL A 166 -0.11 1.49 -11.47
N THR A 167 -0.29 1.64 -10.17
CA THR A 167 -0.59 2.94 -9.54
C THR A 167 0.63 3.86 -9.59
N CYS A 168 0.43 5.15 -9.86
CA CYS A 168 1.43 6.18 -9.58
C CYS A 168 2.03 6.03 -8.16
N PRO A 169 3.36 6.20 -7.99
CA PRO A 169 4.00 6.04 -6.69
C PRO A 169 3.49 7.07 -5.65
N ALA A 170 3.83 6.83 -4.38
CA ALA A 170 3.57 7.82 -3.34
C ALA A 170 4.46 9.05 -3.58
N GLY A 171 3.90 10.24 -3.40
CA GLY A 171 4.51 11.52 -3.75
C GLY A 171 4.26 12.00 -5.18
N THR A 172 3.52 11.24 -5.99
CA THR A 172 3.08 11.67 -7.33
C THR A 172 1.57 11.48 -7.51
N TRP A 173 1.02 12.11 -8.56
CA TRP A 173 -0.38 12.04 -8.97
C TRP A 173 -0.46 12.04 -10.49
N GLY A 174 -1.54 11.52 -11.08
CA GLY A 174 -1.75 11.56 -12.54
C GLY A 174 -3.24 11.58 -12.88
N ASP A 175 -3.65 12.56 -13.68
CA ASP A 175 -5.03 12.76 -14.13
C ASP A 175 -5.34 12.02 -15.45
N ALA A 176 -4.32 11.72 -16.24
CA ALA A 176 -4.43 11.05 -17.53
C ALA A 176 -5.06 9.64 -17.44
N VAL A 177 -6.22 9.47 -18.07
CA VAL A 177 -6.84 8.15 -18.31
C VAL A 177 -6.15 7.47 -19.49
N GLY A 178 -5.76 6.21 -19.30
CA GLY A 178 -5.07 5.42 -20.32
C GLY A 178 -3.58 5.72 -20.44
N ALA A 179 -2.94 6.25 -19.40
CA ALA A 179 -1.50 6.51 -19.38
C ALA A 179 -0.68 5.22 -19.64
N ASP A 180 0.30 5.30 -20.53
CA ASP A 180 1.18 4.19 -20.87
C ASP A 180 2.45 4.12 -20.02
N SER A 181 2.92 5.22 -19.41
CA SER A 181 4.18 5.22 -18.67
C SER A 181 4.14 5.98 -17.33
N GLU A 182 5.20 5.85 -16.51
CA GLU A 182 5.27 6.48 -15.18
C GLU A 182 5.50 8.01 -15.28
N GLU A 183 5.98 8.50 -16.42
CA GLU A 183 6.14 9.92 -16.74
C GLU A 183 4.81 10.69 -16.74
N ALA A 184 3.66 10.00 -16.85
CA ALA A 184 2.33 10.60 -16.63
C ALA A 184 2.03 10.92 -15.15
N CYS A 185 2.83 10.41 -14.22
CA CYS A 185 2.68 10.64 -12.79
C CYS A 185 3.48 11.88 -12.34
N THR A 186 2.85 13.05 -12.43
CA THR A 186 3.41 14.33 -11.99
C THR A 186 3.75 14.33 -10.49
N PRO A 187 4.94 14.77 -10.07
CA PRO A 187 5.30 14.84 -8.66
C PRO A 187 4.53 15.93 -7.90
N CYS A 188 4.30 15.70 -6.61
CA CYS A 188 3.85 16.76 -5.70
C CYS A 188 4.90 17.89 -5.65
N PRO A 189 4.48 19.17 -5.70
CA PRO A 189 5.40 20.30 -5.60
C PRO A 189 6.06 20.40 -4.22
N VAL A 190 7.15 21.15 -4.15
CA VAL A 190 7.80 21.54 -2.89
C VAL A 190 6.79 22.12 -1.88
N GLY A 191 7.04 21.90 -0.59
CA GLY A 191 6.13 22.24 0.49
C GLY A 191 4.91 21.31 0.61
N THR A 192 4.75 20.30 -0.26
CA THR A 192 3.62 19.36 -0.21
C THR A 192 4.09 17.91 -0.31
N PHE A 193 3.24 16.96 0.10
CA PHE A 193 3.52 15.52 0.05
C PHE A 193 2.25 14.71 -0.21
N SER A 194 2.37 13.54 -0.85
CA SER A 194 1.27 12.56 -0.97
C SER A 194 1.69 11.21 -0.39
N PRO A 195 1.05 10.72 0.69
CA PRO A 195 1.33 9.40 1.24
C PRO A 195 0.57 8.27 0.50
N GLY A 196 -0.41 8.63 -0.34
CA GLY A 196 -1.20 7.68 -1.13
C GLY A 196 -0.50 7.31 -2.43
N ARG A 197 -0.72 6.08 -2.90
CA ARG A 197 -0.40 5.67 -4.28
C ARG A 197 -1.62 5.85 -5.17
N GLY A 198 -1.40 6.23 -6.43
CA GLY A 198 -2.47 6.42 -7.40
C GLY A 198 -3.38 7.61 -7.08
N ALA A 199 -2.80 8.71 -6.60
CA ALA A 199 -3.50 9.99 -6.55
C ALA A 199 -3.84 10.47 -7.97
N ILE A 200 -4.99 11.14 -8.11
CA ILE A 200 -5.53 11.55 -9.43
C ILE A 200 -5.46 13.06 -9.69
N SER A 201 -5.08 13.85 -8.68
CA SER A 201 -5.00 15.32 -8.77
C SER A 201 -3.94 15.87 -7.81
N SER A 202 -3.43 17.07 -8.12
CA SER A 202 -2.51 17.82 -7.25
C SER A 202 -3.10 18.16 -5.88
N GLU A 203 -4.43 18.19 -5.74
CA GLU A 203 -5.15 18.37 -4.47
C GLU A 203 -4.87 17.23 -3.47
N SER A 204 -4.41 16.08 -3.96
CA SER A 204 -3.97 14.95 -3.10
C SER A 204 -2.63 15.21 -2.42
N CYS A 205 -1.88 16.24 -2.84
CA CYS A 205 -0.63 16.65 -2.23
C CYS A 205 -0.88 17.53 -1.00
N ALA A 206 -1.01 16.89 0.16
CA ALA A 206 -1.16 17.57 1.44
C ALA A 206 0.04 18.47 1.74
N LYS A 207 -0.20 19.71 2.15
CA LYS A 207 0.85 20.66 2.50
C LYS A 207 1.60 20.26 3.78
N CYS A 208 2.85 20.66 3.89
CA CYS A 208 3.57 20.73 5.16
C CYS A 208 2.87 21.73 6.09
N ARG A 209 2.61 21.32 7.33
CA ARG A 209 1.93 22.15 8.33
C ARG A 209 2.79 23.35 8.77
N PRO A 210 2.20 24.41 9.35
CA PRO A 210 2.94 25.48 10.01
C PRO A 210 3.99 24.97 11.00
N GLY A 211 5.12 25.68 11.08
CA GLY A 211 6.34 25.24 11.76
C GLY A 211 7.14 24.17 11.00
N THR A 212 6.75 23.77 9.79
CA THR A 212 7.48 22.81 8.96
C THR A 212 7.55 23.23 7.49
N TRP A 213 8.63 22.84 6.80
CA TRP A 213 8.90 23.18 5.41
C TRP A 213 9.47 21.99 4.64
N SER A 214 9.39 21.97 3.31
CA SER A 214 10.06 20.94 2.50
C SER A 214 10.49 21.45 1.13
N ASP A 215 11.77 21.30 0.82
CA ASP A 215 12.38 21.54 -0.50
C ASP A 215 12.27 20.32 -1.44
N THR A 216 11.72 19.21 -0.95
CA THR A 216 11.71 17.92 -1.63
C THR A 216 10.53 17.79 -2.58
N VAL A 217 10.79 17.92 -3.88
CA VAL A 217 9.84 17.57 -4.95
C VAL A 217 9.48 16.08 -4.88
N GLY A 218 8.22 15.72 -5.07
CA GLY A 218 7.76 14.33 -5.09
C GLY A 218 7.72 13.67 -3.70
N ALA A 219 7.59 14.46 -2.63
CA ALA A 219 7.61 13.95 -1.26
C ALA A 219 6.47 12.96 -0.96
N SER A 220 6.82 11.81 -0.39
CA SER A 220 5.91 10.67 -0.18
C SER A 220 5.32 10.55 1.24
N GLY A 221 5.44 11.60 2.06
CA GLY A 221 4.80 11.66 3.39
C GLY A 221 5.41 12.71 4.32
N HIS A 222 4.62 13.22 5.28
CA HIS A 222 4.94 14.30 6.24
C HIS A 222 6.35 14.24 6.89
N LYS A 223 7.02 13.08 6.94
CA LYS A 223 8.40 12.99 7.44
C LYS A 223 9.44 13.75 6.60
N THR A 224 9.11 14.15 5.37
CA THR A 224 9.92 15.08 4.55
C THR A 224 9.73 16.55 4.92
N CYS A 225 8.70 16.88 5.72
CA CYS A 225 8.49 18.23 6.22
C CYS A 225 9.45 18.48 7.40
N THR A 226 10.60 19.05 7.08
CA THR A 226 11.62 19.46 8.06
C THR A 226 11.04 20.45 9.05
N SER A 227 11.32 20.26 10.34
CA SER A 227 10.83 21.12 11.40
C SER A 227 11.67 22.39 11.52
N CYS A 228 11.03 23.55 11.73
CA CYS A 228 11.74 24.74 12.18
C CYS A 228 12.44 24.45 13.53
N PRO A 229 13.71 24.89 13.71
CA PRO A 229 14.49 24.61 14.90
C PRO A 229 13.94 25.32 16.14
N VAL A 230 14.36 24.86 17.33
CA VAL A 230 14.14 25.57 18.59
C VAL A 230 14.69 27.00 18.49
N GLY A 231 14.02 27.94 19.15
CA GLY A 231 14.26 29.38 18.98
C GLY A 231 13.53 30.02 17.79
N THR A 232 12.90 29.25 16.91
CA THR A 232 12.19 29.76 15.71
C THR A 232 10.76 29.24 15.61
N TYR A 233 9.94 29.90 14.79
CA TYR A 233 8.56 29.52 14.46
C TYR A 233 8.26 29.77 12.98
N SER A 234 7.18 29.21 12.47
CA SER A 234 6.63 29.60 11.16
C SER A 234 5.12 29.43 11.13
N THR A 235 4.41 30.40 10.55
CA THR A 235 2.96 30.40 10.38
C THR A 235 2.51 29.79 9.05
N GLU A 236 3.40 29.67 8.07
CA GLU A 236 3.00 29.34 6.71
C GLU A 236 2.72 27.86 6.51
N GLU A 237 1.64 27.57 5.78
CA GLU A 237 1.25 26.22 5.40
C GLU A 237 1.71 25.93 3.95
N GLY A 238 2.54 24.91 3.78
CA GLY A 238 3.14 24.54 2.50
C GLY A 238 4.48 25.22 2.23
N ALA A 239 5.20 25.63 3.27
CA ALA A 239 6.48 26.32 3.12
C ALA A 239 7.57 25.44 2.47
N THR A 240 8.46 26.08 1.70
CA THR A 240 9.36 25.40 0.75
C THR A 240 10.84 25.47 1.13
N SER A 241 11.24 26.40 2.01
CA SER A 241 12.62 26.57 2.49
C SER A 241 12.68 26.83 4.00
N SER A 242 13.87 26.71 4.57
CA SER A 242 14.15 27.02 5.99
C SER A 242 14.07 28.51 6.33
N GLU A 243 14.11 29.39 5.33
CA GLU A 243 14.08 30.86 5.49
C GLU A 243 12.76 31.35 6.10
N ILE A 244 11.72 30.51 6.05
CA ILE A 244 10.41 30.77 6.67
C ILE A 244 10.42 30.68 8.20
N CYS A 245 11.47 30.10 8.79
CA CYS A 245 11.59 29.89 10.22
C CYS A 245 12.04 31.19 10.92
N SER A 246 11.06 32.05 11.21
CA SER A 246 11.25 33.33 11.90
C SER A 246 11.79 33.13 13.32
N GLU A 247 12.81 33.89 13.69
CA GLU A 247 13.40 33.83 15.03
C GLU A 247 12.50 34.48 16.09
N CYS A 248 12.44 33.88 17.28
CA CYS A 248 11.87 34.54 18.45
C CYS A 248 12.75 35.74 18.85
N GLY A 249 12.11 36.89 19.10
CA GLY A 249 12.79 38.15 19.40
C GLY A 249 13.43 38.21 20.80
N PRO A 250 14.29 39.20 21.08
CA PRO A 250 14.98 39.34 22.36
C PRO A 250 14.00 39.38 23.54
N GLY A 251 14.40 38.80 24.67
CA GLY A 251 13.54 38.58 25.84
C GLY A 251 12.53 37.44 25.67
N THR A 252 12.49 36.74 24.53
CA THR A 252 11.65 35.56 24.31
C THR A 252 12.47 34.35 23.91
N TYR A 253 11.92 33.15 24.13
CA TYR A 253 12.56 31.88 23.79
C TYR A 253 11.54 30.83 23.32
N GLN A 254 12.00 29.84 22.56
CA GLN A 254 11.19 28.75 22.05
C GLN A 254 11.87 27.39 22.30
N PRO A 255 11.43 26.59 23.29
CA PRO A 255 12.02 25.29 23.59
C PRO A 255 11.52 24.12 22.72
N ILE A 256 10.45 24.28 21.92
CA ILE A 256 9.92 23.20 21.05
C ILE A 256 10.33 23.35 19.58
N LEU A 257 10.47 22.20 18.91
CA LEU A 257 10.62 22.12 17.45
C LEU A 257 9.27 22.32 16.75
N ALA A 258 9.31 22.83 15.52
CA ALA A 258 8.13 23.07 14.68
C ALA A 258 7.03 23.93 15.35
N ALA A 259 7.43 25.05 15.95
CA ALA A 259 6.49 26.03 16.48
C ALA A 259 5.66 26.67 15.34
N ALA A 260 4.34 26.56 15.45
CA ALA A 260 3.38 26.95 14.41
C ALA A 260 2.92 28.42 14.46
N SER A 261 3.35 29.20 15.47
CA SER A 261 3.00 30.62 15.61
C SER A 261 4.01 31.37 16.49
N SER A 262 4.02 32.70 16.34
CA SER A 262 4.80 33.63 17.17
C SER A 262 4.38 33.64 18.64
N GLU A 263 3.12 33.30 18.94
CA GLU A 263 2.59 33.21 20.31
C GLU A 263 3.31 32.16 21.16
N LEU A 264 3.94 31.18 20.51
CA LEU A 264 4.74 30.14 21.15
C LEU A 264 6.14 30.65 21.56
N CYS A 265 6.56 31.87 21.19
CA CYS A 265 7.75 32.53 21.71
C CYS A 265 7.50 32.99 23.16
N ILE A 266 7.89 32.16 24.12
CA ILE A 266 7.65 32.36 25.56
C ILE A 266 8.52 33.51 26.07
N LYS A 267 7.95 34.50 26.76
CA LYS A 267 8.72 35.56 27.45
C LYS A 267 9.56 34.97 28.58
N CYS A 268 10.79 35.44 28.75
CA CYS A 268 11.60 35.10 29.93
C CYS A 268 10.84 35.42 31.22
N ALA A 269 10.86 34.48 32.18
CA ALA A 269 10.29 34.71 33.50
C ALA A 269 11.10 35.77 34.29
N VAL A 270 10.48 36.37 35.32
CA VAL A 270 11.20 37.24 36.26
C VAL A 270 12.43 36.53 36.85
N GLY A 271 13.52 37.26 37.03
CA GLY A 271 14.85 36.73 37.37
C GLY A 271 15.64 36.18 36.19
N ASN A 272 15.04 36.05 35.00
CA ASN A 272 15.70 35.57 33.78
C ASN A 272 15.66 36.62 32.66
N TYR A 273 16.63 36.54 31.74
CA TYR A 273 16.74 37.40 30.57
C TYR A 273 17.25 36.63 29.35
N THR A 274 17.08 37.19 28.16
CA THR A 274 17.94 36.85 27.02
C THR A 274 18.07 38.03 26.05
N ASN A 275 19.31 38.33 25.64
CA ASN A 275 19.64 39.45 24.77
C ASN A 275 19.67 39.08 23.27
N GLY A 276 19.74 37.80 22.94
CA GLY A 276 19.77 37.30 21.57
C GLY A 276 18.39 37.06 20.97
N VAL A 277 18.36 36.95 19.65
CA VAL A 277 17.28 36.32 18.86
C VAL A 277 17.48 34.81 18.79
N GLY A 278 16.47 34.05 18.36
CA GLY A 278 16.63 32.62 18.03
C GLY A 278 16.85 31.71 19.26
N GLN A 279 16.43 32.15 20.45
CA GLN A 279 16.83 31.53 21.71
C GLN A 279 15.97 30.33 22.11
N SER A 280 16.59 29.23 22.54
CA SER A 280 15.89 28.02 23.00
C SER A 280 15.64 27.99 24.52
N SER A 281 16.23 28.92 25.28
CA SER A 281 16.05 29.10 26.72
C SER A 281 16.42 30.54 27.14
N CYS A 282 16.10 30.93 28.37
CA CYS A 282 16.57 32.19 28.97
C CYS A 282 17.64 31.92 30.04
N HIS A 283 18.54 32.87 30.24
CA HIS A 283 19.58 32.80 31.26
C HIS A 283 19.11 33.45 32.57
N PHE A 284 19.57 32.93 33.71
CA PHE A 284 19.37 33.59 35.01
C PHE A 284 20.16 34.90 35.07
N CYS A 285 19.58 35.95 35.65
CA CYS A 285 20.30 37.19 35.93
C CYS A 285 21.58 36.91 36.75
N PRO A 286 22.75 37.44 36.35
CA PRO A 286 24.00 37.23 37.09
C PRO A 286 23.98 37.86 38.49
N GLU A 287 24.86 37.39 39.37
CA GLU A 287 25.09 38.01 40.68
C GLU A 287 25.44 39.50 40.53
N GLY A 288 24.90 40.33 41.42
CA GLY A 288 24.95 41.79 41.31
C GLY A 288 23.85 42.40 40.44
N THR A 289 22.97 41.59 39.84
CA THR A 289 21.82 42.04 39.05
C THR A 289 20.51 41.35 39.45
N TYR A 290 19.39 41.94 39.05
CA TYR A 290 18.04 41.40 39.22
C TYR A 290 17.17 41.65 37.97
N GLY A 291 16.05 40.92 37.86
CA GLY A 291 15.06 41.12 36.80
C GLY A 291 13.64 40.99 37.34
N ASP A 292 12.86 42.06 37.31
CA ASP A 292 11.54 42.19 37.91
C ASP A 292 10.36 42.16 36.92
N ALA A 293 10.64 42.24 35.62
CA ALA A 293 9.66 42.13 34.54
C ALA A 293 9.76 40.78 33.78
N PHE A 294 8.68 40.41 33.09
CA PHE A 294 8.71 39.34 32.09
C PHE A 294 9.28 39.86 30.76
N GLY A 295 10.11 39.04 30.12
CA GLY A 295 10.65 39.32 28.78
C GLY A 295 11.87 40.26 28.77
N LEU A 296 12.70 40.21 29.81
CA LEU A 296 13.89 41.07 29.91
C LEU A 296 14.96 40.71 28.89
N THR A 297 15.56 41.75 28.30
CA THR A 297 16.71 41.66 27.38
C THR A 297 18.05 41.89 28.09
N LYS A 298 18.04 42.59 29.23
CA LYS A 298 19.17 42.78 30.16
C LYS A 298 18.60 42.81 31.59
N CYS A 299 19.36 42.33 32.57
CA CYS A 299 19.04 42.49 33.99
C CYS A 299 19.49 43.87 34.52
N THR A 300 18.76 44.37 35.51
CA THR A 300 19.02 45.64 36.20
C THR A 300 20.12 45.45 37.23
N GLU A 301 21.10 46.35 37.27
CA GLU A 301 22.20 46.31 38.24
C GLU A 301 21.71 46.69 39.65
N CYS A 302 22.27 46.06 40.68
CA CYS A 302 21.97 46.38 42.08
C CYS A 302 22.46 47.80 42.46
N PRO A 303 21.75 48.52 43.35
CA PRO A 303 22.21 49.80 43.88
C PRO A 303 23.61 49.76 44.48
N SER A 304 24.37 50.85 44.35
CA SER A 304 25.77 50.96 44.77
C SER A 304 26.03 50.43 46.19
N GLY A 305 26.97 49.48 46.32
CA GLY A 305 27.30 48.84 47.60
C GLY A 305 26.41 47.65 47.99
N THR A 306 25.51 47.20 47.10
CA THR A 306 24.69 45.99 47.27
C THR A 306 24.94 44.96 46.16
N THR A 307 24.67 43.69 46.44
CA THR A 307 24.70 42.60 45.46
C THR A 307 23.63 41.55 45.78
N THR A 308 23.31 40.69 44.83
CA THR A 308 22.38 39.57 45.03
C THR A 308 23.08 38.33 45.59
N ALA A 309 22.32 37.51 46.32
CA ALA A 309 22.83 36.34 47.06
C ALA A 309 23.15 35.11 46.18
N ALA A 310 22.65 35.12 44.94
CA ALA A 310 22.78 34.10 43.92
C ALA A 310 22.27 34.68 42.59
N HIS A 311 22.50 33.94 41.50
CA HIS A 311 21.84 34.17 40.21
C HIS A 311 20.30 34.13 40.33
N GLY A 312 19.60 34.79 39.40
CA GLY A 312 18.15 34.67 39.24
C GLY A 312 17.30 35.56 40.16
N ALA A 313 17.85 36.65 40.69
CA ALA A 313 17.13 37.54 41.59
C ALA A 313 15.96 38.27 40.89
N ILE A 314 14.77 38.21 41.48
CA ILE A 314 13.51 38.67 40.84
C ILE A 314 13.09 40.11 41.16
N ARG A 315 13.89 40.89 41.90
CA ARG A 315 13.60 42.30 42.31
C ARG A 315 14.77 42.95 43.05
N GLU A 316 14.80 44.29 43.05
CA GLU A 316 15.76 45.12 43.79
C GLU A 316 15.86 44.74 45.28
N GLY A 317 14.74 44.40 45.93
CA GLY A 317 14.69 43.99 47.34
C GLY A 317 15.40 42.66 47.68
N LEU A 318 16.13 42.07 46.74
CA LEU A 318 17.07 40.95 46.95
C LEU A 318 18.55 41.37 46.86
N CYS A 319 18.83 42.60 46.44
CA CYS A 319 20.14 43.24 46.57
C CYS A 319 20.41 43.56 48.04
N MET A 320 21.51 43.04 48.59
CA MET A 320 21.91 43.18 49.99
C MET A 320 23.32 43.74 50.12
N THR A 321 23.57 44.54 51.16
CA THR A 321 24.92 45.08 51.43
C THR A 321 25.88 43.97 51.85
N TRP A 322 27.12 44.00 51.34
CA TRP A 322 28.18 43.04 51.70
C TRP A 322 28.71 43.29 53.13
N ARG A 323 27.93 42.91 54.14
CA ARG A 323 28.40 42.91 55.54
C ARG A 323 29.30 41.71 55.78
N GLY A 324 30.57 41.87 55.40
CA GLY A 324 31.61 40.85 55.50
C GLY A 324 31.91 40.40 56.93
N ARG A 325 31.10 39.49 57.47
CA ARG A 325 31.39 38.65 58.64
C ARG A 325 30.55 37.37 58.61
N LEU A 326 31.08 36.36 57.94
CA LEU A 326 31.10 34.94 58.36
C LEU A 326 31.96 34.17 57.36
N SER A 327 32.74 33.20 57.84
CA SER A 327 33.57 32.35 56.98
C SER A 327 32.72 31.34 56.19
N CYS A 328 33.31 30.80 55.13
CA CYS A 328 32.70 29.73 54.34
C CYS A 328 32.42 28.50 55.22
N ASN A 329 31.15 28.30 55.61
CA ASN A 329 30.51 26.99 55.82
C ASN A 329 29.00 27.10 56.12
N GLU A 330 28.52 28.17 56.78
CA GLU A 330 27.07 28.38 57.00
C GLU A 330 26.61 29.83 56.79
N ALA A 331 26.39 30.22 55.54
CA ALA A 331 25.81 31.53 55.19
C ALA A 331 24.28 31.54 55.37
N LYS A 332 23.80 31.97 56.54
CA LYS A 332 22.37 32.26 56.77
C LYS A 332 22.05 33.72 56.43
N TRP A 333 21.51 33.93 55.23
CA TRP A 333 21.07 35.23 54.73
C TRP A 333 20.01 35.87 55.64
N VAL A 334 20.16 37.17 55.94
CA VAL A 334 19.22 37.93 56.79
C VAL A 334 18.62 39.08 55.97
N ALA A 335 17.39 38.91 55.53
CA ALA A 335 16.61 39.96 54.89
C ALA A 335 16.43 41.19 55.82
N PRO A 336 16.30 42.41 55.28
CA PRO A 336 16.11 43.62 56.09
C PRO A 336 14.84 43.51 56.95
N ARG A 337 15.00 43.73 58.27
CA ARG A 337 13.93 43.54 59.26
C ARG A 337 12.81 44.57 59.11
N ARG A 338 11.73 44.23 58.40
CA ARG A 338 10.39 44.76 58.76
C ARG A 338 9.98 44.12 60.10
N LYS A 339 9.58 44.93 61.08
CA LYS A 339 9.12 44.43 62.39
C LYS A 339 7.72 43.81 62.26
N VAL A 340 7.64 42.49 62.11
CA VAL A 340 6.44 41.72 62.44
C VAL A 340 6.89 40.44 63.15
N GLN A 341 6.24 40.08 64.25
CA GLN A 341 6.38 38.78 64.86
C GLN A 341 5.46 37.80 64.12
N ASP A 342 6.01 36.78 63.45
CA ASP A 342 5.82 35.43 63.97
C ASP A 342 6.73 34.37 63.33
N ARG A 343 6.87 33.21 63.98
CA ARG A 343 7.73 32.10 63.52
C ARG A 343 6.94 30.91 62.97
N LYS A 344 6.95 30.75 61.64
CA LYS A 344 6.81 29.43 61.00
C LYS A 344 7.97 29.23 60.02
N ARG A 345 8.58 28.03 60.03
CA ARG A 345 9.75 27.71 59.19
C ARG A 345 9.29 27.01 57.92
N CYS A 346 9.83 27.41 56.77
CA CYS A 346 9.82 26.57 55.57
C CYS A 346 11.01 25.61 55.62
N LEU A 347 10.78 24.35 55.27
CA LEU A 347 11.82 23.35 55.01
C LEU A 347 12.13 23.30 53.50
N PRO A 348 13.38 23.08 53.08
CA PRO A 348 13.72 22.95 51.67
C PRO A 348 13.33 21.56 51.14
N MET A 349 12.59 21.51 50.02
CA MET A 349 12.54 20.30 49.21
C MET A 349 13.88 20.12 48.48
N ARG A 350 14.52 18.95 48.65
CA ARG A 350 15.48 18.42 47.68
C ARG A 350 14.79 17.30 46.90
N MET A 351 14.68 17.44 45.59
CA MET A 351 14.56 16.27 44.73
C MET A 351 15.91 15.56 44.68
N ALA A 352 15.92 14.27 44.97
CA ALA A 352 17.08 13.40 44.78
C ALA A 352 16.72 12.36 43.71
N LEU A 353 17.22 12.55 42.51
CA LEU A 353 17.26 11.50 41.47
C LEU A 353 18.54 10.70 41.67
N GLU A 354 18.44 9.50 42.23
CA GLU A 354 19.48 8.50 42.01
C GLU A 354 18.94 7.06 42.08
N SER A 355 19.70 6.15 41.48
CA SER A 355 19.24 4.85 41.03
C SER A 355 19.03 3.83 42.16
N ARG A 356 17.89 3.12 42.12
CA ARG A 356 17.71 1.91 42.93
C ARG A 356 18.57 0.77 42.35
N SER A 357 19.59 0.36 43.09
CA SER A 357 20.20 -0.97 42.94
C SER A 357 20.12 -1.71 44.27
N ASN A 358 19.25 -2.71 44.35
CA ASN A 358 19.04 -3.48 45.57
C ASN A 358 20.25 -4.39 45.85
N ARG A 359 20.80 -4.33 47.07
CA ARG A 359 21.63 -5.41 47.62
C ARG A 359 20.97 -5.98 48.86
N VAL A 360 20.45 -7.20 48.73
CA VAL A 360 19.76 -7.95 49.79
C VAL A 360 20.75 -8.35 50.90
N ARG A 361 20.23 -8.51 52.13
CA ARG A 361 21.00 -8.94 53.31
C ARG A 361 21.67 -10.30 53.07
N ARG A 362 22.88 -10.50 53.62
CA ARG A 362 23.42 -11.83 53.88
C ARG A 362 22.82 -12.41 55.17
N ASN A 363 22.60 -13.72 55.18
CA ASN A 363 22.78 -14.60 56.34
C ASN A 363 22.81 -16.07 55.85
N GLY A 364 23.64 -16.92 56.46
CA GLY A 364 23.70 -18.36 56.18
C GLY A 364 24.69 -18.80 55.08
N ASN A 365 25.76 -19.49 55.50
CA ASN A 365 26.14 -20.87 55.17
C ASN A 365 25.92 -21.41 53.71
N ASP A 366 26.77 -22.26 53.11
CA ASP A 366 28.00 -22.91 53.60
C ASP A 366 28.92 -23.46 52.46
N PHE A 367 30.10 -23.95 52.83
CA PHE A 367 30.97 -24.93 52.12
C PHE A 367 31.26 -24.85 50.58
N ALA A 368 32.48 -24.37 50.30
CA ALA A 368 33.58 -25.11 49.61
C ALA A 368 33.58 -25.49 48.09
N HIS A 369 34.70 -25.08 47.46
CA HIS A 369 35.55 -25.79 46.49
C HIS A 369 35.33 -25.79 44.94
N ARG A 370 36.45 -25.40 44.29
CA ARG A 370 37.10 -25.94 43.06
C ARG A 370 36.65 -25.52 41.64
N ASN A 371 37.48 -24.61 41.10
CA ASN A 371 38.31 -24.79 39.89
C ASN A 371 37.71 -24.97 38.47
N SER A 372 38.00 -23.96 37.64
CA SER A 372 38.62 -24.06 36.29
C SER A 372 37.97 -24.88 35.14
N GLY A 373 37.64 -24.17 34.05
CA GLY A 373 38.46 -24.31 32.83
C GLY A 373 37.81 -24.70 31.49
N ARG A 374 37.93 -23.79 30.51
CA ARG A 374 38.08 -24.01 29.03
C ARG A 374 36.95 -24.64 28.18
N ARG A 375 36.59 -23.90 27.10
CA ARG A 375 36.36 -24.29 25.67
C ARG A 375 35.56 -25.57 25.32
N GLY A 376 34.55 -25.47 24.44
CA GLY A 376 33.98 -26.67 23.77
C GLY A 376 32.79 -26.54 22.79
N SER A 377 32.97 -25.87 21.65
CA SER A 377 32.30 -26.04 20.33
C SER A 377 31.23 -27.14 20.00
N ARG A 378 30.30 -26.77 19.08
CA ARG A 378 29.50 -27.59 18.08
C ARG A 378 28.16 -28.26 18.47
N GLY A 379 27.29 -28.45 17.46
CA GLY A 379 25.97 -29.13 17.48
C GLY A 379 24.81 -28.13 17.69
N ASN A 380 23.86 -27.84 16.77
CA ASN A 380 23.28 -28.47 15.57
C ASN A 380 22.31 -29.65 15.83
N SER A 381 20.97 -29.39 15.83
CA SER A 381 19.91 -30.19 15.16
C SER A 381 18.47 -29.88 15.62
N MET A 382 17.57 -29.72 14.64
CA MET A 382 16.16 -30.18 14.55
C MET A 382 15.10 -29.84 15.65
N ALA A 383 13.92 -29.44 15.16
CA ALA A 383 12.63 -29.55 15.88
C ALA A 383 12.04 -30.97 15.72
N PRO A 384 10.98 -31.36 16.47
CA PRO A 384 9.62 -31.07 15.97
C PRO A 384 8.52 -30.83 17.02
N THR A 385 7.49 -30.08 16.65
CA THR A 385 6.13 -30.20 17.23
C THR A 385 5.09 -30.02 16.11
N GLY A 386 3.87 -30.54 16.28
CA GLY A 386 2.82 -30.38 15.26
C GLY A 386 1.46 -30.94 15.67
N LYS A 387 0.46 -30.71 14.80
CA LYS A 387 -0.98 -31.05 14.91
C LYS A 387 -1.74 -30.24 15.99
N GLY A 388 -2.89 -29.66 15.61
CA GLY A 388 -3.71 -28.83 16.52
C GLY A 388 -4.74 -27.93 15.83
N ARG A 389 -5.66 -28.51 15.04
CA ARG A 389 -6.85 -27.84 14.45
C ARG A 389 -8.10 -28.21 15.28
N PRO A 390 -9.28 -27.55 15.16
CA PRO A 390 -9.57 -26.17 14.70
C PRO A 390 -10.80 -25.49 15.41
N LEU A 391 -11.28 -24.37 14.82
CA LEU A 391 -12.70 -23.93 14.69
C LEU A 391 -13.41 -23.06 15.77
N TYR A 392 -14.44 -22.34 15.27
CA TYR A 392 -15.35 -21.33 15.87
C TYR A 392 -14.68 -20.03 16.39
N SER A 393 -15.10 -18.79 16.07
CA SER A 393 -16.44 -18.15 15.88
C SER A 393 -17.14 -17.88 17.24
N SER A 394 -17.72 -16.72 17.54
CA SER A 394 -18.29 -15.67 16.65
C SER A 394 -18.09 -14.22 17.15
N ARG A 395 -18.64 -13.25 16.39
CA ARG A 395 -18.80 -11.82 16.75
C ARG A 395 -19.60 -11.65 18.06
N PHE A 396 -19.35 -10.59 18.83
CA PHE A 396 -20.24 -9.41 19.00
C PHE A 396 -19.70 -8.45 20.08
N GLY A 397 -20.15 -7.19 20.02
CA GLY A 397 -20.13 -6.23 21.13
C GLY A 397 -21.28 -5.23 20.89
N PRO A 398 -21.27 -4.04 21.49
CA PRO A 398 -20.84 -3.66 22.85
C PRO A 398 -22.05 -3.16 23.68
N LEU A 399 -21.92 -3.05 25.00
CA LEU A 399 -22.91 -2.32 25.82
C LEU A 399 -22.28 -1.43 26.90
N LEU A 400 -22.90 -0.27 27.09
CA LEU A 400 -22.64 0.70 28.15
C LEU A 400 -23.37 0.29 29.43
N SER A 401 -22.83 0.64 30.60
CA SER A 401 -23.63 1.17 31.71
C SER A 401 -22.78 1.91 32.75
N ARG A 402 -23.38 2.91 33.39
CA ARG A 402 -22.85 3.62 34.56
C ARG A 402 -23.11 2.80 35.83
N ALA A 403 -22.23 2.95 36.82
CA ALA A 403 -22.58 2.82 38.23
C ALA A 403 -21.74 3.82 39.05
N ALA A 404 -22.31 4.41 40.10
CA ALA A 404 -21.61 5.34 40.98
C ALA A 404 -22.15 5.25 42.41
N ALA A 405 -21.25 5.04 43.37
CA ALA A 405 -21.37 5.34 44.80
C ALA A 405 -19.94 5.30 45.40
N SER A 406 -19.43 6.17 46.27
CA SER A 406 -19.97 7.11 47.27
C SER A 406 -20.33 6.51 48.64
N SER A 407 -19.36 6.52 49.55
CA SER A 407 -19.53 6.56 51.01
C SER A 407 -18.43 7.50 51.57
N HIS A 408 -18.77 8.63 52.21
CA HIS A 408 -19.20 8.81 53.61
C HIS A 408 -18.07 8.53 54.63
N GLY A 409 -17.76 9.40 55.60
CA GLY A 409 -18.35 10.69 56.00
C GLY A 409 -17.30 11.73 56.45
N SER A 410 -17.59 13.02 56.59
CA SER A 410 -18.44 13.68 57.62
C SER A 410 -17.63 14.06 58.90
N CYS A 411 -17.82 15.23 59.54
CA CYS A 411 -18.78 16.31 59.29
C CYS A 411 -18.40 17.65 59.99
N GLU A 412 -19.03 18.75 59.54
CA GLU A 412 -19.47 19.93 60.34
C GLU A 412 -18.41 20.94 60.91
N LYS A 413 -18.72 22.20 61.25
CA LYS A 413 -19.95 23.08 61.34
C LYS A 413 -19.47 24.57 61.26
N LEU A 414 -20.20 25.66 60.96
CA LEU A 414 -21.57 26.02 60.47
C LEU A 414 -21.54 27.54 60.05
N THR A 415 -22.67 28.11 59.55
CA THR A 415 -23.07 29.57 59.57
C THR A 415 -22.19 30.66 58.89
N ASP A 416 -22.70 31.73 58.27
CA ASP A 416 -24.05 32.04 57.72
C ASP A 416 -24.04 33.24 56.74
N MET A 417 -25.22 33.52 56.15
CA MET A 417 -25.74 34.76 55.50
C MET A 417 -24.83 36.02 55.46
N TYR A 418 -24.73 36.77 54.36
CA TYR A 418 -25.84 37.58 53.81
C TYR A 418 -25.65 37.99 52.32
N SER A 419 -26.71 38.50 51.68
CA SER A 419 -26.81 38.82 50.26
C SER A 419 -26.86 40.32 49.93
N SER A 420 -26.18 40.74 48.86
CA SER A 420 -26.57 41.82 47.93
C SER A 420 -25.79 41.66 46.62
#